data_AF-X1A0U1-F1
#
_entry.id   AF-X1A0U1-F1
#
_cell.length_a   1.000
_cell.length_b   1.000
_cell.length_c   1.000
_cell.angle_alpha   90.00
_cell.angle_beta   90.00
_cell.angle_gamma   90.00
#
_symmetry.space_group_name_H-M   'P 1'
#
loop_
_entity.id
_entity.type
_entity.pdbx_description
1 polymer ?
#
loop_
_entity_poly.entity_id
_entity_poly.type
_entity_poly.pdbx_seq_one_letter_code
_entity_poly.pdbx_strand_id
1 'polypeptide(L)'
;MSNKMNYGLRNKVWERDHESCQRCSKILYKIETIEPFKEILEELHDLKEIKIYKWERECWKCKKKTPRVSYYFSTGFSYHVGEIEKIDKILMENYPFVKKIYSKTMEQEVIANTCVHCSSLQGNWFIGEEIILDIMYQGLDKFLDIKIPNTLTLEDLPLDKENPMLQPYPDIKMSGHVHHVDGDRSNNKLENLILLCPSCHKKADIERKKKHKKK
;
A
#
# COMPACT_ATOMS: atom_id res chain seq x y z
N MET A 1 -14.67 23.64 5.74
CA MET A 1 -14.97 22.36 5.06
C MET A 1 -14.21 22.34 3.74
N SER A 2 -13.29 21.39 3.52
CA SER A 2 -12.61 21.27 2.22
C SER A 2 -13.59 20.72 1.18
N ASN A 3 -13.88 21.47 0.11
CA ASN A 3 -14.66 20.96 -1.02
C ASN A 3 -13.89 19.79 -1.67
N LYS A 4 -14.21 18.56 -1.27
CA LYS A 4 -13.70 17.36 -1.91
C LYS A 4 -14.29 17.30 -3.32
N MET A 5 -13.43 17.13 -4.31
CA MET A 5 -13.82 16.96 -5.72
C MET A 5 -14.76 15.75 -5.85
N ASN A 6 -15.95 15.94 -6.42
CA ASN A 6 -16.91 14.86 -6.64
C ASN A 6 -16.34 13.81 -7.62
N TYR A 7 -16.58 12.53 -7.35
CA TYR A 7 -16.18 11.39 -8.18
C TYR A 7 -16.59 11.55 -9.65
N GLY A 8 -17.82 12.02 -9.93
CA GLY A 8 -18.32 12.22 -11.28
C GLY A 8 -17.49 13.24 -12.09
N LEU A 9 -16.90 14.24 -11.42
CA LEU A 9 -16.03 15.21 -12.08
C LEU A 9 -14.67 14.60 -12.44
N ARG A 10 -14.12 13.72 -11.61
CA ARG A 10 -12.89 13.00 -11.94
C ARG A 10 -13.10 12.15 -13.19
N ASN A 11 -14.20 11.39 -13.28
CA ASN A 11 -14.49 10.57 -14.45
C ASN A 11 -14.55 11.39 -15.74
N LYS A 12 -15.18 12.58 -15.71
CA LYS A 12 -15.21 13.49 -16.85
C LYS A 12 -13.81 13.95 -17.30
N VAL A 13 -12.89 14.17 -16.36
CA VAL A 13 -11.48 14.50 -16.69
C VAL A 13 -10.80 13.31 -17.36
N TRP A 14 -10.99 12.11 -16.83
CA TRP A 14 -10.43 10.87 -17.40
C TRP A 14 -10.93 10.59 -18.82
N GLU A 15 -12.24 10.69 -19.04
CA GLU A 15 -12.88 10.51 -20.34
C GLU A 15 -12.39 11.54 -21.36
N ARG A 16 -12.32 12.82 -20.96
CA ARG A 16 -11.80 13.91 -21.81
C ARG A 16 -10.34 13.68 -22.22
N ASP A 17 -9.52 13.18 -21.30
CA ASP A 17 -8.08 13.05 -21.51
C ASP A 17 -7.67 11.68 -22.10
N HIS A 18 -8.65 10.86 -22.50
CA HIS A 18 -8.45 9.52 -23.06
C HIS A 18 -7.47 8.69 -22.23
N GLU A 19 -7.64 8.76 -20.91
CA GLU A 19 -6.79 8.04 -19.95
C GLU A 19 -5.29 8.34 -20.11
N SER A 20 -4.93 9.52 -20.62
CA SER A 20 -3.53 9.87 -20.89
C SER A 20 -3.09 11.07 -20.06
N CYS A 21 -1.83 11.06 -19.65
CA CYS A 21 -1.23 12.20 -18.96
C CYS A 21 -1.13 13.39 -19.91
N GLN A 22 -1.81 14.49 -19.61
CA GLN A 22 -1.77 15.69 -20.46
C GLN A 22 -0.39 16.37 -20.55
N ARG A 23 0.58 15.99 -19.70
CA ARG A 23 1.95 16.53 -19.75
C ARG A 23 2.94 15.66 -20.53
N CYS A 24 2.76 14.35 -20.57
CA CYS A 24 3.74 13.45 -21.19
C CYS A 24 3.12 12.35 -22.07
N SER A 25 1.81 12.40 -22.28
CA SER A 25 1.02 11.46 -23.08
C SER A 25 1.11 9.99 -22.64
N LYS A 26 1.72 9.73 -21.47
CA LYS A 26 1.77 8.38 -20.90
C LYS A 26 0.35 7.90 -20.63
N ILE A 27 0.02 6.72 -21.13
CA ILE A 27 -1.24 6.02 -20.83
C ILE A 27 -1.28 5.75 -19.33
N LEU A 28 -2.40 6.10 -18.72
CA LEU A 28 -2.76 5.93 -17.33
C LEU A 28 -3.87 4.90 -17.32
N TYR A 29 -3.83 3.98 -16.36
CA TYR A 29 -4.89 3.00 -16.26
C TYR A 29 -5.95 3.58 -15.35
N LYS A 30 -7.18 3.71 -15.88
CA LYS A 30 -8.33 3.82 -15.00
C LYS A 30 -8.36 2.51 -14.24
N ILE A 31 -8.32 2.58 -12.91
CA ILE A 31 -8.72 1.44 -12.11
C ILE A 31 -10.22 1.34 -12.37
N GLU A 32 -10.58 0.69 -13.48
CA GLU A 32 -11.95 0.27 -13.68
C GLU A 32 -12.32 -0.54 -12.44
N THR A 33 -13.57 -0.43 -12.01
CA THR A 33 -14.16 -1.32 -11.03
C THR A 33 -14.22 -2.72 -11.66
N ILE A 34 -13.06 -3.34 -11.88
CA ILE A 34 -12.89 -4.78 -11.82
C ILE A 34 -13.62 -5.17 -10.53
N GLU A 35 -14.54 -6.13 -10.59
CA GLU A 35 -15.09 -6.72 -9.37
C GLU A 35 -13.88 -7.26 -8.58
N PRO A 36 -13.34 -6.52 -7.59
CA PRO A 36 -11.99 -6.78 -7.11
C PRO A 36 -11.91 -8.19 -6.54
N PHE A 37 -13.04 -8.64 -5.99
CA PHE A 37 -13.24 -9.96 -5.42
C PHE A 37 -13.03 -11.11 -6.41
N LYS A 38 -13.37 -10.96 -7.70
CA LYS A 38 -13.22 -12.08 -8.65
C LYS A 38 -11.75 -12.36 -8.97
N GLU A 39 -10.97 -11.33 -9.28
CA GLU A 39 -9.53 -11.48 -9.53
C GLU A 39 -8.80 -11.93 -8.25
N ILE A 40 -9.15 -11.37 -7.09
CA ILE A 40 -8.59 -11.79 -5.79
C ILE A 40 -8.86 -13.27 -5.54
N LEU A 41 -10.07 -13.76 -5.83
CA LEU A 41 -10.44 -15.17 -5.66
C LEU A 41 -9.64 -16.09 -6.59
N GLU A 42 -9.46 -15.70 -7.85
CA GLU A 42 -8.65 -16.46 -8.82
C GLU A 42 -7.18 -16.49 -8.39
N GLU A 43 -6.61 -15.36 -7.96
CA GLU A 43 -5.24 -15.28 -7.46
C GLU A 43 -5.03 -16.06 -6.16
N LEU A 44 -5.99 -16.00 -5.22
CA LEU A 44 -5.96 -16.79 -3.99
C LEU A 44 -6.03 -18.30 -4.29
N HIS A 45 -6.87 -18.70 -5.25
CA HIS A 45 -7.01 -20.10 -5.64
C HIS A 45 -5.72 -20.66 -6.27
N ASP A 46 -5.04 -19.85 -7.07
CA ASP A 46 -3.79 -20.25 -7.73
C ASP A 46 -2.57 -20.21 -6.79
N LEU A 47 -2.66 -19.45 -5.70
CA LEU A 47 -1.63 -19.40 -4.67
C LEU A 47 -1.63 -20.70 -3.85
N LYS A 48 -0.73 -21.64 -4.16
CA LYS A 48 -0.60 -22.91 -3.42
C LYS A 48 0.08 -22.77 -2.06
N GLU A 49 1.04 -21.85 -1.98
CA GLU A 49 1.90 -21.66 -0.81
C GLU A 49 2.08 -20.18 -0.52
N ILE A 50 2.03 -19.80 0.75
CA ILE A 50 2.38 -18.45 1.21
C ILE A 50 3.84 -18.47 1.64
N LYS A 51 4.63 -17.58 1.04
CA LYS A 51 6.05 -17.41 1.38
C LYS A 51 6.19 -16.49 2.59
N ILE A 52 6.94 -16.94 3.59
CA ILE A 52 7.32 -16.15 4.76
C ILE A 52 8.79 -15.73 4.59
N TYR A 53 9.04 -14.44 4.72
CA TYR A 53 10.36 -13.86 4.58
C TYR A 53 10.89 -13.42 5.94
N LYS A 54 12.20 -13.60 6.16
CA LYS A 54 12.89 -13.24 7.38
C LYS A 54 14.16 -12.45 7.07
N TRP A 55 14.35 -11.34 7.77
CA TRP A 55 15.54 -10.49 7.60
C TRP A 55 15.95 -9.83 8.91
N GLU A 56 17.19 -9.34 8.97
CA GLU A 56 17.69 -8.58 10.11
C GLU A 56 17.56 -7.07 9.86
N ARG A 57 17.16 -6.34 10.91
CA ARG A 57 17.20 -4.87 10.93
C ARG A 57 17.72 -4.35 12.25
N GLU A 58 18.25 -3.14 12.22
CA GLU A 58 18.58 -2.43 13.44
C GLU A 58 17.30 -2.01 14.17
N CYS A 59 17.21 -2.31 15.47
CA CYS A 59 16.11 -1.85 16.30
C CYS A 59 16.15 -0.32 16.45
N TRP A 60 15.05 0.36 16.11
CA TRP A 60 14.98 1.83 16.22
C TRP A 60 15.25 2.34 17.63
N LYS A 61 14.92 1.55 18.67
CA LYS A 61 15.06 1.90 20.08
C LYS A 61 16.44 1.56 20.65
N CYS A 62 16.86 0.29 20.59
CA CYS A 62 18.09 -0.16 21.25
C CYS A 62 19.30 -0.30 20.32
N LYS A 63 19.13 -0.06 19.01
CA LYS A 63 20.20 -0.09 17.99
C LYS A 63 20.88 -1.45 17.80
N LYS A 64 20.38 -2.51 18.42
CA LYS A 64 20.85 -3.88 18.18
C LYS A 64 20.11 -4.49 16.99
N LYS A 65 20.80 -5.34 16.24
CA LYS A 65 20.17 -6.15 15.19
C LYS A 65 19.10 -7.07 15.77
N THR A 66 17.94 -7.09 15.16
CA THR A 66 16.81 -7.95 15.52
C THR A 66 16.21 -8.56 14.26
N PRO A 67 15.80 -9.83 14.30
CA PRO A 67 15.06 -10.42 13.20
C PRO A 67 13.69 -9.76 13.06
N ARG A 68 13.17 -9.77 11.84
CA ARG A 68 11.79 -9.45 11.47
C ARG A 68 11.30 -10.52 10.51
N VAL A 69 9.99 -10.78 10.54
CA VAL A 69 9.31 -11.63 9.57
C VAL A 69 8.07 -10.96 9.02
N SER A 70 7.71 -11.31 7.79
CA SER A 70 6.43 -11.00 7.19
C SER A 70 6.15 -11.99 6.06
N TYR A 71 4.89 -12.11 5.69
CA TYR A 71 4.50 -12.63 4.38
C TYR A 71 4.42 -11.48 3.38
N TYR A 72 4.50 -11.87 2.11
CA TYR A 72 4.14 -11.04 0.96
C TYR A 72 3.58 -11.94 -0.13
N PHE A 73 2.36 -11.64 -0.53
CA PHE A 73 1.72 -12.13 -1.74
C PHE A 73 0.80 -11.01 -2.24
N SER A 74 0.66 -10.90 -3.55
CA SER A 74 -0.30 -9.99 -4.15
C SER A 74 -1.52 -10.80 -4.57
N THR A 75 -2.66 -10.47 -3.97
CA THR A 75 -3.98 -10.86 -4.48
C THR A 75 -4.77 -9.56 -4.65
N GLY A 76 -4.51 -8.80 -5.70
CA GLY A 76 -4.95 -7.41 -5.92
C GLY A 76 -4.44 -6.35 -4.91
N PHE A 77 -4.03 -6.78 -3.72
CA PHE A 77 -3.50 -6.01 -2.60
C PHE A 77 -2.26 -6.67 -2.02
N SER A 78 -1.37 -5.88 -1.42
CA SER A 78 -0.25 -6.38 -0.63
C SER A 78 -0.64 -6.57 0.84
N TYR A 79 -0.44 -7.79 1.37
CA TYR A 79 -0.68 -8.09 2.77
C TYR A 79 0.62 -8.36 3.55
N HIS A 80 0.61 -8.01 4.83
CA HIS A 80 1.75 -8.07 5.75
C HIS A 80 1.34 -8.54 7.16
N VAL A 81 2.34 -8.89 7.97
CA VAL A 81 2.13 -9.28 9.38
C VAL A 81 1.21 -8.30 10.11
N GLY A 82 0.20 -8.82 10.82
CA GLY A 82 -0.79 -8.02 11.53
C GLY A 82 -2.10 -7.79 10.76
N GLU A 83 -2.21 -8.24 9.51
CA GLU A 83 -3.38 -8.02 8.66
C GLU A 83 -4.24 -9.28 8.44
N ILE A 84 -3.65 -10.48 8.44
CA ILE A 84 -4.34 -11.75 8.22
C ILE A 84 -4.16 -12.65 9.45
N GLU A 85 -5.20 -12.73 10.28
CA GLU A 85 -5.17 -13.42 11.58
C GLU A 85 -4.70 -14.87 11.49
N LYS A 86 -5.13 -15.59 10.44
CA LYS A 86 -4.77 -17.00 10.23
C LYS A 86 -3.28 -17.21 10.01
N ILE A 87 -2.65 -16.33 9.22
CA ILE A 87 -1.19 -16.38 9.02
C ILE A 87 -0.48 -15.90 10.28
N ASP A 88 -1.00 -14.85 10.91
CA ASP A 88 -0.39 -14.26 12.10
C ASP A 88 -0.32 -15.25 13.28
N LYS A 89 -1.31 -16.14 13.43
CA LYS A 89 -1.25 -17.26 14.40
C LYS A 89 -0.06 -18.17 14.13
N ILE A 90 0.13 -18.59 12.88
CA ILE A 90 1.26 -19.41 12.45
C ILE A 90 2.58 -18.67 12.72
N LEU A 91 2.63 -17.36 12.46
CA LEU A 91 3.82 -16.56 12.74
C LEU A 91 4.13 -16.47 14.25
N MET A 92 3.14 -16.25 15.10
CA MET A 92 3.34 -16.19 16.56
C MET A 92 3.83 -17.53 17.14
N GLU A 93 3.38 -18.66 16.58
CA GLU A 93 3.84 -20.00 16.98
C GLU A 93 5.30 -20.27 16.58
N ASN A 94 5.71 -19.85 15.38
CA ASN A 94 7.04 -20.14 14.84
C ASN A 94 8.10 -19.08 15.18
N TYR A 95 7.67 -17.84 15.47
CA TYR A 95 8.56 -16.70 15.70
C TYR A 95 8.19 -15.98 17.00
N PRO A 96 8.85 -16.29 18.14
CA PRO A 96 8.51 -15.71 19.46
C PRO A 96 8.60 -14.18 19.56
N PHE A 97 9.24 -13.53 18.59
CA PHE A 97 9.32 -12.08 18.48
C PHE A 97 8.15 -11.46 17.71
N VAL A 98 7.28 -12.25 17.08
CA VAL A 98 5.96 -11.84 16.59
C VAL A 98 4.96 -12.09 17.70
N LYS A 99 4.29 -11.04 18.16
CA LYS A 99 3.30 -11.15 19.24
C LYS A 99 2.33 -9.98 19.24
N LYS A 100 1.23 -10.15 19.97
CA LYS A 100 0.30 -9.06 20.28
C LYS A 100 0.98 -8.03 21.18
N ILE A 101 0.90 -6.76 20.80
CA ILE A 101 1.50 -5.64 21.53
C ILE A 101 0.67 -4.36 21.32
N TYR A 102 0.59 -3.51 22.34
CA TYR A 102 -0.11 -2.23 22.22
C TYR A 102 0.69 -1.22 21.37
N SER A 103 0.07 -0.70 20.32
CA SER A 103 0.59 0.37 19.47
C SER A 103 0.06 1.72 19.95
N LYS A 104 0.94 2.57 20.48
CA LYS A 104 0.56 3.93 20.91
C LYS A 104 0.05 4.80 19.75
N THR A 105 0.60 4.62 18.54
CA THR A 105 0.21 5.41 17.36
C THR A 105 -1.20 5.06 16.88
N MET A 106 -1.62 3.81 17.06
CA MET A 106 -2.96 3.35 16.65
C MET A 106 -3.93 3.25 17.83
N GLU A 107 -3.45 3.50 19.05
CA GLU A 107 -4.18 3.35 20.31
C GLU A 107 -4.88 1.99 20.51
N GLN A 108 -4.35 0.93 19.90
CA GLN A 108 -4.92 -0.42 19.95
C GLN A 108 -3.86 -1.52 20.05
N GLU A 109 -4.28 -2.73 20.40
CA GLU A 109 -3.43 -3.92 20.30
C GLU A 109 -3.29 -4.37 18.84
N VAL A 110 -2.06 -4.68 18.42
CA VAL A 110 -1.74 -5.17 17.08
C VAL A 110 -0.83 -6.39 17.19
N ILE A 111 -0.86 -7.26 16.19
CA ILE A 111 0.17 -8.28 16.01
C ILE A 111 1.31 -7.64 15.23
N ALA A 112 2.53 -7.68 15.78
CA ALA A 112 3.68 -7.04 15.17
C ALA A 112 4.98 -7.76 15.51
N ASN A 113 6.01 -7.50 14.71
CA ASN A 113 7.38 -7.82 15.07
C ASN A 113 7.80 -7.01 16.30
N THR A 114 8.59 -7.62 17.19
CA THR A 114 9.17 -6.98 18.37
C THR A 114 10.67 -7.22 18.44
N CYS A 115 11.41 -6.28 19.02
CA CYS A 115 12.85 -6.42 19.15
C CYS A 115 13.18 -7.52 20.16
N VAL A 116 13.98 -8.52 19.76
CA VAL A 116 14.41 -9.61 20.66
C VAL A 116 15.20 -9.13 21.88
N HIS A 117 15.83 -7.95 21.79
CA HIS A 117 16.65 -7.38 22.87
C HIS A 117 15.91 -6.47 23.85
N CYS A 118 14.91 -5.71 23.40
CA CYS A 118 14.24 -4.69 24.23
C CYS A 118 12.71 -4.67 24.09
N SER A 119 12.15 -5.66 23.40
CA SER A 119 10.71 -5.87 23.16
C SER A 119 9.97 -4.69 22.50
N SER A 120 10.67 -3.69 21.97
CA SER A 120 10.02 -2.59 21.27
C SER A 120 9.40 -3.07 19.96
N LEU A 121 8.15 -2.68 19.72
CA LEU A 121 7.45 -2.85 18.43
C LEU A 121 8.34 -2.42 17.26
N GLN A 122 8.50 -3.26 16.24
CA GLN A 122 9.39 -3.06 15.09
C GLN A 122 8.60 -2.85 13.78
N GLY A 123 7.79 -1.80 13.77
CA GLY A 123 6.93 -1.43 12.65
C GLY A 123 5.64 -2.27 12.57
N ASN A 124 4.62 -1.65 11.98
CA ASN A 124 3.45 -2.30 11.40
C ASN A 124 3.12 -1.57 10.07
N TRP A 125 3.14 -0.24 10.11
CA TRP A 125 2.74 0.65 9.00
C TRP A 125 3.76 0.94 7.89
N PHE A 126 5.01 0.51 8.04
CA PHE A 126 6.04 0.65 6.99
C PHE A 126 6.69 -0.68 6.64
N ILE A 127 6.28 -1.79 7.25
CA ILE A 127 6.87 -3.09 6.91
C ILE A 127 6.57 -3.42 5.45
N GLY A 128 5.38 -3.10 4.95
CA GLY A 128 5.06 -3.28 3.54
C GLY A 128 5.98 -2.50 2.61
N GLU A 129 6.14 -1.19 2.82
CA GLU A 129 7.03 -0.37 2.00
C GLU A 129 8.52 -0.76 2.17
N GLU A 130 8.97 -1.01 3.41
CA GLU A 130 10.35 -1.40 3.70
C GLU A 130 10.67 -2.76 3.06
N ILE A 131 9.80 -3.75 3.26
CA ILE A 131 10.01 -5.08 2.71
C ILE A 131 9.99 -5.00 1.19
N ILE A 132 8.99 -4.36 0.58
CA ILE A 132 8.89 -4.23 -0.88
C ILE A 132 10.14 -3.55 -1.44
N LEU A 133 10.60 -2.45 -0.87
CA LEU A 133 11.80 -1.77 -1.36
C LEU A 133 13.05 -2.65 -1.21
N ASP A 134 13.31 -3.17 -0.01
CA ASP A 134 14.50 -4.00 0.24
C ASP A 134 14.53 -5.26 -0.62
N ILE A 135 13.36 -5.88 -0.78
CA ILE A 135 13.12 -7.05 -1.59
C ILE A 135 13.29 -6.76 -3.08
N MET A 136 12.67 -5.70 -3.60
CA MET A 136 12.70 -5.36 -5.02
C MET A 136 14.13 -5.09 -5.50
N TYR A 137 14.99 -4.56 -4.63
CA TYR A 137 16.39 -4.28 -4.97
C TYR A 137 17.34 -5.47 -4.79
N GLN A 138 17.02 -6.46 -3.93
CA GLN A 138 17.94 -7.56 -3.58
C GLN A 138 17.48 -8.95 -4.02
N GLY A 139 16.23 -9.10 -4.45
CA GLY A 139 15.59 -10.39 -4.78
C GLY A 139 14.91 -11.04 -3.57
N LEU A 140 13.61 -11.35 -3.71
CA LEU A 140 12.74 -11.99 -2.72
C LEU A 140 13.36 -13.26 -2.11
N ASP A 141 13.89 -14.13 -2.98
CA ASP A 141 14.24 -15.50 -2.59
C ASP A 141 15.42 -15.55 -1.61
N LYS A 142 16.24 -14.49 -1.52
CA LYS A 142 17.34 -14.39 -0.54
C LYS A 142 16.83 -14.34 0.90
N PHE A 143 15.61 -13.82 1.10
CA PHE A 143 15.02 -13.65 2.43
C PHE A 143 13.96 -14.71 2.73
N LEU A 144 13.72 -15.66 1.84
CA LEU A 144 12.74 -16.72 2.05
C LEU A 144 13.18 -17.60 3.23
N ASP A 145 12.33 -17.72 4.25
CA ASP A 145 12.58 -18.54 5.44
C ASP A 145 11.80 -19.84 5.37
N ILE A 146 10.47 -19.75 5.27
CA ILE A 146 9.58 -20.90 5.14
C ILE A 146 8.49 -20.66 4.10
N LYS A 147 7.86 -21.75 3.67
CA LYS A 147 6.61 -21.72 2.93
C LYS A 147 5.55 -22.44 3.74
N ILE A 148 4.35 -21.86 3.79
CA ILE A 148 3.20 -22.48 4.45
C ILE A 148 2.13 -22.80 3.40
N PRO A 149 1.39 -23.90 3.52
CA PRO A 149 0.27 -24.19 2.63
C PRO A 149 -0.74 -23.03 2.66
N ASN A 150 -1.18 -22.57 1.49
CA ASN A 150 -2.26 -21.60 1.44
C ASN A 150 -3.58 -22.30 1.80
N THR A 151 -4.19 -21.86 2.89
CA THR A 151 -5.52 -22.31 3.31
C THR A 151 -6.49 -21.15 3.44
N LEU A 152 -6.14 -19.97 2.95
CA LEU A 152 -6.94 -18.77 3.06
C LEU A 152 -8.21 -18.88 2.23
N THR A 153 -9.29 -18.32 2.76
CA THR A 153 -10.50 -18.00 2.00
C THR A 153 -10.68 -16.49 1.90
N LEU A 154 -11.69 -16.05 1.14
CA LEU A 154 -11.98 -14.62 1.01
C LEU A 154 -12.35 -13.97 2.35
N GLU A 155 -12.96 -14.73 3.26
CA GLU A 155 -13.32 -14.30 4.61
C GLU A 155 -12.10 -14.10 5.52
N ASP A 156 -10.98 -14.76 5.23
CA ASP A 156 -9.73 -14.61 5.97
C ASP A 156 -9.01 -13.29 5.60
N LEU A 157 -9.32 -12.70 4.44
CA LEU A 157 -8.71 -11.44 4.01
C LEU A 157 -9.43 -10.26 4.69
N PRO A 158 -8.68 -9.22 5.13
CA PRO A 158 -9.24 -8.07 5.83
C PRO A 158 -9.99 -7.10 4.90
N LEU A 159 -10.66 -7.59 3.86
CA LEU A 159 -11.33 -6.79 2.85
C LEU A 159 -12.50 -5.99 3.44
N ASP A 160 -12.45 -4.68 3.30
CA ASP A 160 -13.58 -3.81 3.58
C ASP A 160 -14.65 -4.05 2.49
N LYS A 161 -15.69 -4.80 2.85
CA LYS A 161 -16.81 -5.14 1.96
C LYS A 161 -17.63 -3.90 1.56
N GLU A 162 -17.60 -2.84 2.37
CA GLU A 162 -18.32 -1.59 2.11
C GLU A 162 -17.45 -0.58 1.35
N ASN A 163 -16.12 -0.67 1.45
CA ASN A 163 -15.19 0.20 0.74
C ASN A 163 -13.88 -0.51 0.33
N PRO A 164 -13.92 -1.40 -0.70
CA PRO A 164 -12.75 -2.16 -1.14
C PRO A 164 -11.60 -1.28 -1.66
N MET A 165 -11.86 0.01 -1.96
CA MET A 165 -10.82 0.98 -2.38
C MET A 165 -10.04 1.63 -1.22
N LEU A 166 -10.43 1.41 0.04
CA LEU A 166 -9.72 1.95 1.23
C LEU A 166 -8.67 0.99 1.82
N GLN A 167 -8.46 -0.16 1.20
CA GLN A 167 -7.46 -1.17 1.60
C GLN A 167 -6.03 -0.77 1.18
N PRO A 168 -4.98 -1.23 1.90
CA PRO A 168 -3.77 -0.43 2.13
C PRO A 168 -2.99 -0.07 0.87
N TYR A 169 -2.90 -0.96 -0.12
CA TYR A 169 -2.16 -0.70 -1.35
C TYR A 169 -2.75 -1.60 -2.45
N PRO A 170 -3.76 -1.15 -3.22
CA PRO A 170 -4.04 -1.81 -4.49
C PRO A 170 -2.72 -1.79 -5.27
N ASP A 171 -2.30 -2.91 -5.86
CA ASP A 171 -1.10 -2.93 -6.71
C ASP A 171 -1.23 -1.81 -7.73
N ILE A 172 -0.50 -0.70 -7.51
CA ILE A 172 -0.75 0.56 -8.20
C ILE A 172 -0.23 0.40 -9.62
N LYS A 173 -1.04 -0.20 -10.50
CA LYS A 173 -1.07 0.16 -11.91
C LYS A 173 -1.27 1.68 -11.92
N MET A 174 -0.23 2.40 -12.37
CA MET A 174 -0.09 3.86 -12.25
C MET A 174 -1.42 4.62 -12.46
N SER A 175 -2.08 4.98 -11.36
CA SER A 175 -3.31 5.76 -11.41
C SER A 175 -2.98 7.22 -11.70
N GLY A 176 -3.73 7.81 -12.63
CA GLY A 176 -3.66 9.23 -12.92
C GLY A 176 -4.17 10.07 -11.75
N HIS A 177 -3.55 11.23 -11.54
CA HIS A 177 -3.99 12.24 -10.57
C HIS A 177 -4.54 13.46 -11.29
N VAL A 178 -5.70 13.94 -10.85
CA VAL A 178 -6.27 15.20 -11.31
C VAL A 178 -5.57 16.37 -10.62
N HIS A 179 -5.12 17.35 -11.40
CA HIS A 179 -4.43 18.56 -10.92
C HIS A 179 -5.17 19.83 -11.36
N HIS A 180 -5.20 20.83 -10.49
CA HIS A 180 -5.74 22.17 -10.80
C HIS A 180 -4.65 23.04 -11.45
N VAL A 181 -4.90 23.55 -12.66
CA VAL A 181 -3.92 24.32 -13.44
C VAL A 181 -3.61 25.66 -12.79
N ASP A 182 -4.62 26.34 -12.28
CA ASP A 182 -4.50 27.62 -11.57
C ASP A 182 -3.94 27.48 -10.13
N GLY A 183 -3.87 26.25 -9.62
CA GLY A 183 -3.44 25.92 -8.26
C GLY A 183 -4.51 26.13 -7.17
N ASP A 184 -5.69 26.64 -7.52
CA ASP A 184 -6.84 26.80 -6.63
C ASP A 184 -7.67 25.50 -6.62
N ARG A 185 -7.62 24.80 -5.48
CA ARG A 185 -8.32 23.53 -5.27
C ARG A 185 -9.84 23.67 -5.21
N SER A 186 -10.36 24.89 -5.07
CA SER A 186 -11.79 25.17 -5.07
C SER A 186 -12.36 25.35 -6.48
N ASN A 187 -11.52 25.69 -7.47
CA ASN A 187 -11.92 25.88 -8.85
C ASN A 187 -12.04 24.54 -9.61
N ASN A 188 -13.17 23.87 -9.40
CA ASN A 188 -13.49 22.57 -9.99
C ASN A 188 -14.12 22.67 -11.40
N LYS A 189 -13.85 23.73 -12.15
CA LYS A 189 -14.24 23.81 -13.56
C LYS A 189 -13.44 22.79 -14.37
N LEU A 190 -14.08 22.08 -15.29
CA LEU A 190 -13.45 20.97 -16.01
C LEU A 190 -12.18 21.42 -16.75
N GLU A 191 -12.22 22.58 -17.38
CA GLU A 191 -11.10 23.24 -18.08
C GLU A 191 -9.92 23.63 -17.17
N ASN A 192 -10.15 23.77 -15.86
CA ASN A 192 -9.08 24.01 -14.88
C ASN A 192 -8.46 22.71 -14.36
N LEU A 193 -9.01 21.56 -14.70
CA LEU A 193 -8.54 20.26 -14.25
C LEU A 193 -7.77 19.56 -15.38
N ILE A 194 -6.64 18.95 -15.04
CA ILE A 194 -5.82 18.16 -15.97
C ILE A 194 -5.46 16.81 -15.37
N LEU A 195 -5.43 15.75 -16.18
CA LEU A 195 -4.98 14.43 -15.75
C LEU A 195 -3.46 14.29 -15.88
N LEU A 196 -2.78 13.92 -14.80
CA LEU A 196 -1.32 13.78 -14.75
C LEU A 196 -0.88 12.42 -14.20
N CYS A 197 0.18 11.84 -14.76
CA CYS A 197 0.87 10.71 -14.15
C CYS A 197 1.51 11.12 -12.80
N PRO A 198 1.79 10.19 -11.87
CA PRO A 198 2.41 10.50 -10.57
C PRO A 198 3.67 11.37 -10.67
N SER A 199 4.54 11.09 -11.65
CA SER A 199 5.77 11.87 -11.88
C SER A 199 5.48 13.30 -12.32
N CYS A 200 4.56 13.50 -13.25
CA CYS A 200 4.19 14.83 -13.74
C CYS A 200 3.39 15.62 -12.70
N HIS A 201 2.53 14.95 -11.93
CA HIS A 201 1.78 15.54 -10.84
C HIS A 201 2.71 16.11 -9.75
N LYS A 202 3.73 15.34 -9.34
CA LYS A 202 4.75 15.80 -8.38
C LYS A 202 5.51 17.03 -8.89
N LYS A 203 5.87 17.07 -10.18
CA LYS A 203 6.54 18.24 -10.79
C LYS A 203 5.63 19.48 -10.74
N ALA A 204 4.36 19.33 -11.09
CA ALA A 204 3.37 20.42 -11.05
C ALA A 204 3.19 21.00 -9.63
N ASP A 205 3.12 20.14 -8.62
CA ASP A 205 3.04 20.57 -7.22
C ASP A 205 4.28 21.37 -6.75
N ILE A 206 5.48 20.98 -7.19
CA ILE A 206 6.73 21.68 -6.87
C ILE A 206 6.74 23.06 -7.55
N GLU A 207 6.37 23.14 -8.83
CA GLU A 207 6.26 24.39 -9.59
C GLU A 207 5.28 25.37 -8.92
N ARG A 208 4.11 24.87 -8.49
CA ARG A 208 3.10 25.66 -7.78
C ARG A 208 3.66 26.25 -6.48
N LYS A 209 4.33 25.43 -5.64
CA LYS A 209 4.94 25.89 -4.38
C LYS A 209 6.01 26.96 -4.61
N LYS A 210 6.81 26.87 -5.69
CA LYS A 210 7.81 27.89 -6.04
C LYS A 210 7.19 29.23 -6.41
N LYS A 211 6.03 29.24 -7.09
CA LYS A 211 5.31 30.48 -7.45
C LYS A 211 4.77 31.22 -6.23
N HIS A 212 4.26 30.49 -5.24
CA HIS A 212 3.75 31.11 -4.01
C HIS A 212 4.82 31.76 -3.13
N LYS A 213 6.06 31.25 -3.11
CA LYS A 213 7.16 31.83 -2.33
C LYS A 213 7.73 33.13 -2.88
N LYS A 214 7.37 33.50 -4.12
CA LYS A 214 7.85 34.73 -4.78
C LYS A 214 6.86 35.90 -4.70
N LYS A 215 5.71 35.69 -4.06
CA LYS A 215 4.73 36.73 -3.74
C LYS A 215 4.84 37.04 -2.26
#